data_AF-A0A2P6VYI5-F1
#
_entry.id   AF-A0A2P6VYI5-F1
#
_cell.length_a   1.000
_cell.length_b   1.000
_cell.length_c   1.000
_cell.angle_alpha   90.00
_cell.angle_beta   90.00
_cell.angle_gamma   90.00
#
_symmetry.space_group_name_H-M   'P 1'
#
loop_
_entity.id
_entity.type
_entity.pdbx_description
1 polymer ?
#
loop_
_entity_poly.entity_id
_entity_poly.type
_entity_poly.pdbx_seq_one_letter_code
_entity_poly.pdbx_strand_id
1 'polypeptide(L)'
;MGPPGRRHALGFVRREGHQSGPGGHHGDHEHGDGSRVHTASSAGDSFPFGAASLRRAPVARPSAGPLSFPGPPVTSLPQQPNPRRPHPSLVTIDEETLERWTNLEVREVNKSTVTKGRRLRELLSEDEPSAPTRDGEEHEFDPETLERLDEELSPLVRANLRLPITIYFDHQTETGAYIAHDEAIDAVDQLDVTETSPREGKLWLSRSQAIQIAREYPSAFQFLLA
;
A
#
# COMPACT_ATOMS: atom_id res chain seq x y z
N MET A 1 -57.45 -7.06 -32.89
CA MET A 1 -56.73 -7.96 -33.82
C MET A 1 -55.31 -8.15 -33.32
N GLY A 2 -55.06 -9.18 -32.48
CA GLY A 2 -53.78 -9.89 -32.44
C GLY A 2 -53.87 -11.09 -33.41
N PRO A 3 -52.80 -11.86 -33.71
CA PRO A 3 -52.01 -12.67 -32.73
C PRO A 3 -50.53 -12.90 -33.23
N PRO A 4 -49.86 -14.06 -33.02
CA PRO A 4 -49.44 -14.82 -31.82
C PRO A 4 -47.89 -14.80 -31.66
N GLY A 5 -47.25 -15.04 -30.50
CA GLY A 5 -47.21 -16.29 -29.74
C GLY A 5 -46.16 -17.28 -30.28
N ARG A 6 -45.03 -17.46 -29.57
CA ARG A 6 -44.27 -18.74 -29.54
C ARG A 6 -43.49 -18.89 -28.24
N ARG A 7 -43.99 -19.80 -27.41
CA ARG A 7 -43.31 -20.50 -26.30
C ARG A 7 -42.68 -21.77 -26.85
N HIS A 8 -41.49 -22.14 -26.36
CA HIS A 8 -40.96 -23.49 -26.10
C HIS A 8 -39.82 -23.27 -25.09
N ALA A 9 -39.80 -23.70 -23.84
CA ALA A 9 -40.15 -24.94 -23.14
C ALA A 9 -39.29 -26.17 -23.53
N LEU A 10 -38.64 -26.71 -22.48
CA LEU A 10 -37.93 -28.00 -22.33
C LEU A 10 -36.47 -28.05 -22.85
N GLY A 11 -35.50 -28.64 -22.14
CA GLY A 11 -35.64 -29.66 -21.11
C GLY A 11 -34.48 -29.77 -20.11
N PHE A 12 -34.86 -30.17 -18.91
CA PHE A 12 -34.04 -30.89 -17.93
C PHE A 12 -33.42 -32.14 -18.56
N VAL A 13 -32.13 -32.39 -18.31
CA VAL A 13 -31.59 -33.75 -18.23
C VAL A 13 -30.84 -33.90 -16.92
N ARG A 14 -31.52 -34.59 -16.01
CA ARG A 14 -31.00 -35.23 -14.81
C ARG A 14 -30.15 -36.44 -15.25
N ARG A 15 -28.93 -36.57 -14.75
CA ARG A 15 -28.21 -37.85 -14.77
C ARG A 15 -27.66 -38.13 -13.37
N GLU A 16 -28.42 -38.92 -12.63
CA GLU A 16 -27.96 -39.60 -11.43
C GLU A 16 -27.29 -40.91 -11.83
N GLY A 17 -26.29 -41.31 -11.05
CA GLY A 17 -26.01 -42.69 -10.71
C GLY A 17 -24.94 -43.41 -11.54
N HIS A 18 -23.78 -43.64 -10.92
CA HIS A 18 -23.39 -45.02 -10.59
C HIS A 18 -22.36 -45.06 -9.45
N GLN A 19 -22.66 -45.92 -8.48
CA GLN A 19 -21.88 -46.27 -7.29
C GLN A 19 -20.92 -47.45 -7.57
N SER A 20 -20.03 -47.68 -6.58
CA SER A 20 -19.28 -48.91 -6.24
C SER A 20 -17.85 -48.95 -6.79
N GLY A 21 -16.78 -49.16 -6.02
CA GLY A 21 -16.61 -49.72 -4.68
C GLY A 21 -15.12 -49.75 -4.26
N PRO A 22 -14.73 -50.44 -3.16
CA PRO A 22 -13.64 -50.02 -2.27
C PRO A 22 -12.37 -50.91 -2.25
N GLY A 23 -11.30 -50.39 -1.65
CA GLY A 23 -10.10 -51.09 -1.14
C GLY A 23 -8.99 -50.06 -0.85
N GLY A 24 -8.29 -49.98 0.29
CA GLY A 24 -8.08 -50.91 1.40
C GLY A 24 -6.61 -51.35 1.46
N HIS A 25 -5.78 -50.68 2.28
CA HIS A 25 -4.60 -51.17 3.05
C HIS A 25 -3.69 -49.99 3.45
N HIS A 26 -3.56 -49.66 4.74
CA HIS A 26 -2.62 -50.20 5.77
C HIS A 26 -1.14 -49.89 5.52
N GLY A 27 -0.53 -49.22 6.50
CA GLY A 27 0.90 -48.94 6.55
C GLY A 27 1.26 -47.96 7.66
N ASP A 28 1.16 -48.43 8.91
CA ASP A 28 1.72 -47.78 10.10
C ASP A 28 3.23 -47.57 9.97
N HIS A 29 3.73 -46.45 10.52
CA HIS A 29 5.11 -46.33 11.00
C HIS A 29 5.13 -45.48 12.27
N GLU A 30 5.20 -46.16 13.41
CA GLU A 30 5.73 -45.65 14.67
C GLU A 30 7.27 -45.66 14.62
N HIS A 31 7.91 -44.60 15.12
CA HIS A 31 9.23 -44.49 15.77
C HIS A 31 9.51 -42.98 15.89
N GLY A 32 9.92 -42.39 17.01
CA GLY A 32 10.34 -42.86 18.31
C GLY A 32 10.76 -41.64 19.14
N ASP A 33 10.60 -41.79 20.45
CA ASP A 33 11.01 -40.92 21.57
C ASP A 33 12.47 -40.43 21.49
N GLY A 34 12.75 -39.27 22.09
CA GLY A 34 14.10 -38.70 22.11
C GLY A 34 14.28 -37.35 22.81
N SER A 35 13.87 -37.25 24.07
CA SER A 35 14.48 -36.45 25.16
C SER A 35 15.50 -35.35 24.81
N ARG A 36 15.26 -34.13 25.32
CA ARG A 36 16.33 -33.29 25.89
C ARG A 36 15.82 -32.41 27.03
N VAL A 37 16.09 -32.89 28.25
CA VAL A 37 16.19 -32.11 29.49
C VAL A 37 17.48 -31.30 29.46
N HIS A 38 17.47 -30.09 30.03
CA HIS A 38 18.51 -29.47 30.89
C HIS A 38 18.11 -27.99 31.14
N THR A 39 17.63 -27.65 32.34
CA THR A 39 18.35 -26.86 33.39
C THR A 39 18.80 -25.46 32.95
N ALA A 40 18.76 -24.38 33.70
CA ALA A 40 18.18 -23.96 34.98
C ALA A 40 18.58 -22.48 35.15
N SER A 41 17.77 -21.73 35.91
CA SER A 41 18.22 -20.75 36.92
C SER A 41 18.79 -19.36 36.55
N SER A 42 18.45 -18.43 37.45
CA SER A 42 19.06 -17.14 37.80
C SER A 42 18.55 -15.91 37.04
N ALA A 43 17.74 -15.01 37.63
CA ALA A 43 17.97 -14.11 38.78
C ALA A 43 18.92 -12.94 38.47
N GLY A 44 18.48 -11.73 38.85
CA GLY A 44 19.31 -10.52 38.94
C GLY A 44 18.64 -9.31 38.27
N ASP A 45 17.80 -8.55 38.96
CA ASP A 45 18.13 -7.35 39.76
C ASP A 45 18.42 -6.08 38.95
N SER A 46 17.57 -5.08 39.21
CA SER A 46 17.86 -3.66 39.50
C SER A 46 18.82 -2.87 38.61
N PHE A 47 18.40 -1.66 38.21
CA PHE A 47 19.02 -0.37 38.59
C PHE A 47 18.35 0.83 37.86
N PRO A 48 18.55 2.09 38.32
CA PRO A 48 17.44 3.02 38.58
C PRO A 48 17.45 4.25 37.68
N PHE A 49 16.28 4.86 37.47
CA PHE A 49 16.19 6.24 36.98
C PHE A 49 16.29 7.23 38.14
N GLY A 50 17.46 7.85 38.26
CA GLY A 50 17.75 8.91 39.22
C GLY A 50 17.05 10.22 38.85
N ALA A 51 16.40 10.81 39.85
CA ALA A 51 15.94 12.18 39.85
C ALA A 51 17.13 13.15 40.00
N ALA A 52 17.16 14.21 39.19
CA ALA A 52 18.02 15.36 39.44
C ALA A 52 17.23 16.66 39.25
N SER A 53 16.97 17.29 40.38
CA SER A 53 16.36 18.60 40.58
C SER A 53 17.28 19.71 40.11
N LEU A 54 16.78 20.69 39.34
CA LEU A 54 17.43 21.98 39.16
C LEU A 54 16.47 23.09 39.60
N ARG A 55 16.69 23.54 40.83
CA ARG A 55 16.19 24.81 41.37
C ARG A 55 16.99 25.96 40.74
N ARG A 56 16.31 27.04 40.33
CA ARG A 56 16.66 28.43 40.69
C ARG A 56 15.65 29.44 40.13
N ALA A 57 14.98 30.12 41.05
CA ALA A 57 14.59 31.54 40.96
C ALA A 57 15.26 32.23 42.18
N PRO A 58 15.18 33.56 42.42
CA PRO A 58 14.51 34.67 41.70
C PRO A 58 15.40 35.96 41.60
N VAL A 59 14.82 37.10 41.20
CA VAL A 59 14.93 38.46 41.81
C VAL A 59 14.87 39.61 40.77
N ALA A 60 14.20 40.69 41.19
CA ALA A 60 13.68 41.82 40.43
C ALA A 60 14.60 43.07 40.31
N ARG A 61 14.28 43.92 39.32
CA ARG A 61 14.30 45.41 39.16
C ARG A 61 15.10 46.28 40.17
N PRO A 62 15.71 47.45 39.78
CA PRO A 62 14.94 48.63 39.33
C PRO A 62 15.61 49.68 38.39
N SER A 63 14.76 50.63 37.99
CA SER A 63 14.87 51.97 37.36
C SER A 63 16.20 52.75 37.25
N ALA A 64 16.36 53.51 36.14
CA ALA A 64 16.60 54.98 36.11
C ALA A 64 16.66 55.53 34.66
N GLY A 65 15.92 56.61 34.35
CA GLY A 65 16.26 57.54 33.24
C GLY A 65 17.41 58.48 33.65
N PRO A 66 17.76 59.60 32.96
CA PRO A 66 17.04 60.41 31.96
C PRO A 66 17.90 60.64 30.68
N LEU A 67 17.52 61.33 29.59
CA LEU A 67 17.37 62.79 29.41
C LEU A 67 16.84 63.06 27.99
N SER A 68 15.87 63.96 27.90
CA SER A 68 15.35 64.53 26.65
C SER A 68 16.30 65.58 26.08
N PHE A 69 16.49 65.56 24.76
CA PHE A 69 16.91 66.72 23.97
C PHE A 69 15.82 67.04 22.95
N PRO A 70 15.28 68.27 22.88
CA PRO A 70 14.41 68.66 21.79
C PRO A 70 15.25 68.95 20.53
N GLY A 71 15.16 68.05 19.53
CA GLY A 71 15.63 68.32 18.17
C GLY A 71 14.69 69.30 17.44
N PRO A 72 15.18 70.01 16.40
CA PRO A 72 14.39 70.97 15.64
C PRO A 72 13.23 70.28 14.90
N PRO A 73 12.14 71.01 14.56
CA PRO A 73 10.99 70.43 13.89
C PRO A 73 11.41 69.89 12.52
N VAL A 74 11.32 68.57 12.36
CA VAL A 74 11.35 67.94 11.04
C VAL A 74 10.03 68.30 10.39
N THR A 75 10.06 69.17 9.39
CA THR A 75 8.94 69.39 8.47
C THR A 75 8.63 68.05 7.79
N SER A 76 7.62 67.35 8.29
CA SER A 76 7.07 66.16 7.65
C SER A 76 6.56 66.56 6.27
N LEU A 77 7.30 66.20 5.20
CA LEU A 77 6.71 66.16 3.87
C LEU A 77 5.45 65.28 3.93
N PRO A 78 4.35 65.63 3.24
CA PRO A 78 3.25 64.71 3.07
C PRO A 78 3.81 63.45 2.40
N GLN A 79 3.80 62.32 3.12
CA GLN A 79 4.04 61.02 2.51
C GLN A 79 3.04 60.88 1.37
N GLN A 80 3.53 60.88 0.13
CA GLN A 80 2.72 60.40 -0.98
C GLN A 80 2.25 58.98 -0.62
N PRO A 81 0.96 58.65 -0.83
CA PRO A 81 0.50 57.30 -0.63
C PRO A 81 1.32 56.39 -1.53
N ASN A 82 2.16 55.56 -0.90
CA ASN A 82 2.95 54.54 -1.57
C ASN A 82 1.99 53.73 -2.44
N PRO A 83 2.14 53.67 -3.78
CA PRO A 83 1.27 52.87 -4.61
C PRO A 83 1.38 51.45 -4.09
N ARG A 84 0.28 50.94 -3.52
CA ARG A 84 0.18 49.57 -3.02
C ARG A 84 0.76 48.69 -4.12
N ARG A 85 1.88 48.01 -3.83
CA ARG A 85 2.45 47.03 -4.76
C ARG A 85 1.28 46.17 -5.23
N PRO A 86 1.02 46.03 -6.54
CA PRO A 86 0.02 45.10 -6.98
C PRO A 86 0.36 43.76 -6.35
N HIS A 87 -0.55 43.25 -5.51
CA HIS A 87 -0.44 41.88 -5.02
C HIS A 87 -0.27 41.01 -6.26
N PRO A 88 0.63 40.01 -6.26
CA PRO A 88 0.74 39.10 -7.39
C PRO A 88 -0.68 38.59 -7.64
N SER A 89 -1.24 38.97 -8.79
CA SER A 89 -2.51 38.44 -9.26
C SER A 89 -2.38 36.93 -9.13
N LEU A 90 -3.26 36.32 -8.34
CA LEU A 90 -3.33 34.86 -8.22
C LEU A 90 -3.27 34.32 -9.65
N VAL A 91 -2.17 33.68 -10.00
CA VAL A 91 -2.05 32.99 -11.28
C VAL A 91 -3.14 31.93 -11.21
N THR A 92 -4.25 32.20 -11.91
CA THR A 92 -5.36 31.28 -11.97
C THR A 92 -4.93 30.28 -13.02
N ILE A 93 -4.32 29.18 -12.57
CA ILE A 93 -3.99 28.06 -13.44
C ILE A 93 -5.33 27.49 -13.90
N ASP A 94 -5.55 27.44 -15.21
CA ASP A 94 -6.73 26.79 -15.76
C ASP A 94 -6.67 25.27 -15.51
N GLU A 95 -7.85 24.65 -15.39
CA GLU A 95 -7.98 23.23 -15.07
C GLU A 95 -7.22 22.33 -16.07
N GLU A 96 -7.23 22.67 -17.36
CA GLU A 96 -6.55 21.91 -18.41
C GLU A 96 -5.02 21.92 -18.22
N THR A 97 -4.46 23.09 -17.87
CA THR A 97 -3.05 23.21 -17.53
C THR A 97 -2.72 22.42 -16.27
N LEU A 98 -3.56 22.48 -15.23
CA LEU A 98 -3.36 21.71 -14.00
C LEU A 98 -3.40 20.21 -14.27
N GLU A 99 -4.41 19.71 -14.99
CA GLU A 99 -4.54 18.31 -15.40
C GLU A 99 -3.33 17.85 -16.20
N ARG A 100 -2.84 18.67 -17.14
CA ARG A 100 -1.65 18.36 -17.94
C ARG A 100 -0.41 18.20 -17.06
N TRP A 101 -0.19 19.11 -16.11
CA TRP A 101 0.94 19.02 -15.18
C TRP A 101 0.83 17.82 -14.25
N THR A 102 -0.35 17.58 -13.68
CA THR A 102 -0.63 16.41 -12.85
C THR A 102 -0.35 15.11 -13.61
N ASN A 103 -0.80 15.01 -14.87
CA ASN A 103 -0.53 13.85 -15.71
C ASN A 103 0.96 13.63 -16.01
N LEU A 104 1.76 14.70 -16.14
CA LEU A 104 3.21 14.59 -16.28
C LEU A 104 3.85 14.06 -14.99
N GLU A 105 3.43 14.57 -13.84
CA GLU A 105 3.92 14.13 -12.54
C GLU A 105 3.56 12.65 -12.27
N VAL A 106 2.33 12.25 -12.55
CA VAL A 106 1.87 10.86 -12.42
C VAL A 106 2.71 9.92 -13.30
N ARG A 107 3.03 10.34 -14.53
CA ARG A 107 3.89 9.55 -15.41
C ARG A 107 5.31 9.42 -14.87
N GLU A 108 5.85 10.48 -14.30
CA GLU A 108 7.18 10.48 -13.68
C GLU A 108 7.24 9.52 -12.50
N VAL A 109 6.27 9.59 -11.59
CA VAL A 109 6.18 8.72 -10.39
C VAL A 109 6.08 7.25 -10.78
N ASN A 110 5.42 6.93 -11.88
CA ASN A 110 5.18 5.55 -12.33
C ASN A 110 6.30 4.98 -13.23
N LYS A 111 7.44 5.65 -13.39
CA LYS A 111 8.55 5.17 -14.25
C LYS A 111 9.12 3.82 -13.83
N SER A 112 9.23 3.59 -12.54
CA SER A 112 9.72 2.31 -11.98
C SER A 112 8.66 1.21 -11.96
N THR A 113 7.45 1.45 -12.46
CA THR A 113 6.40 0.44 -12.49
C THR A 113 6.65 -0.61 -13.57
N VAL A 114 6.45 -1.89 -13.24
CA VAL A 114 6.57 -3.00 -14.19
C VAL A 114 5.57 -2.84 -15.35
N THR A 115 6.07 -2.95 -16.58
CA THR A 115 5.26 -2.76 -17.80
C THR A 115 4.38 -3.95 -18.11
N LYS A 116 4.89 -5.15 -17.87
CA LYS A 116 4.25 -6.41 -18.20
C LYS A 116 4.49 -7.41 -17.08
N GLY A 117 3.45 -7.67 -16.30
CA GLY A 117 3.53 -8.62 -15.20
C GLY A 117 3.89 -10.03 -15.68
N ARG A 118 4.81 -10.68 -14.97
CA ARG A 118 5.29 -12.05 -15.21
C ARG A 118 4.49 -13.04 -14.38
N ARG A 119 4.32 -14.27 -14.84
CA ARG A 119 3.56 -15.27 -14.06
C ARG A 119 4.42 -15.79 -12.90
N LEU A 120 3.79 -16.07 -11.75
CA LEU A 120 4.49 -16.60 -10.57
C LEU A 120 5.34 -17.84 -10.89
N ARG A 121 4.76 -18.82 -11.59
CA ARG A 121 5.47 -20.04 -12.03
C ARG A 121 6.71 -19.80 -12.90
N GLU A 122 6.74 -18.69 -13.65
CA GLU A 122 7.87 -18.36 -14.52
C GLU A 122 8.99 -17.78 -13.67
N LEU A 123 8.65 -16.88 -12.74
CA LEU A 123 9.59 -16.27 -11.81
C LEU A 123 10.22 -17.31 -10.87
N LEU A 124 9.45 -18.28 -10.37
CA LEU A 124 9.96 -19.37 -9.53
C LEU A 124 10.97 -20.30 -10.23
N SER A 125 11.03 -20.26 -11.57
CA SER A 125 11.96 -21.08 -12.35
C SER A 125 13.24 -20.34 -12.77
N GLU A 126 13.35 -19.05 -12.45
CA GLU A 126 14.48 -18.20 -12.79
C GLU A 126 15.45 -18.13 -11.59
N ASP A 127 16.76 -18.17 -11.86
CA ASP A 127 17.78 -17.99 -10.81
C ASP A 127 17.79 -16.56 -10.26
N GLU A 128 17.51 -15.57 -11.12
CA GLU A 128 17.42 -14.14 -10.80
C GLU A 128 16.08 -13.59 -11.33
N PRO A 129 14.98 -13.75 -10.56
CA PRO A 129 13.65 -13.40 -11.04
C PRO A 129 13.49 -11.89 -11.19
N SER A 130 13.16 -11.44 -12.39
CA SER A 130 13.05 -10.01 -12.71
C SER A 130 11.99 -9.69 -13.77
N ALA A 131 11.57 -8.41 -13.81
CA ALA A 131 10.68 -7.91 -14.85
C ALA A 131 11.00 -6.46 -15.27
N PRO A 132 10.85 -6.13 -16.58
CA PRO A 132 11.18 -4.81 -17.08
C PRO A 132 10.16 -3.75 -16.65
N THR A 133 10.68 -2.63 -16.16
CA THR A 133 9.95 -1.42 -15.78
C THR A 133 9.66 -0.50 -16.97
N ARG A 134 8.85 0.55 -16.77
CA ARG A 134 8.53 1.53 -17.82
C ARG A 134 9.74 2.34 -18.27
N ASP A 135 10.71 2.54 -17.40
CA ASP A 135 11.96 3.26 -17.71
C ASP A 135 13.03 2.37 -18.35
N GLY A 136 12.76 1.06 -18.50
CA GLY A 136 13.67 0.10 -19.10
C GLY A 136 14.70 -0.51 -18.13
N GLU A 137 14.60 -0.20 -16.83
CA GLU A 137 15.32 -0.90 -15.76
C GLU A 137 14.61 -2.21 -15.39
N GLU A 138 15.28 -3.06 -14.61
CA GLU A 138 14.71 -4.31 -14.09
C GLU A 138 14.17 -4.13 -12.66
N HIS A 139 12.98 -4.69 -12.41
CA HIS A 139 12.43 -4.89 -11.07
C HIS A 139 12.75 -6.30 -10.62
N GLU A 140 13.66 -6.44 -9.65
CA GLU A 140 14.03 -7.72 -9.05
C GLU A 140 12.96 -8.18 -8.06
N PHE A 141 12.61 -9.46 -8.13
CA PHE A 141 11.72 -10.10 -7.18
C PHE A 141 12.53 -10.80 -6.09
N ASP A 142 12.02 -10.74 -4.86
CA ASP A 142 12.57 -11.46 -3.72
C ASP A 142 12.18 -12.94 -3.80
N PRO A 143 13.15 -13.88 -3.95
CA PRO A 143 12.87 -15.30 -4.07
C PRO A 143 12.11 -15.87 -2.87
N GLU A 144 12.42 -15.41 -1.65
CA GLU A 144 11.72 -15.86 -0.43
C GLU A 144 10.24 -15.49 -0.47
N THR A 145 9.92 -14.28 -0.94
CA THR A 145 8.54 -13.86 -1.14
C THR A 145 7.83 -14.69 -2.22
N LEU A 146 8.50 -15.02 -3.32
CA LEU A 146 7.92 -15.85 -4.39
C LEU A 146 7.60 -17.27 -3.88
N GLU A 147 8.50 -17.87 -3.11
CA GLU A 147 8.29 -19.20 -2.51
C GLU A 147 7.12 -19.18 -1.52
N ARG A 148 7.05 -18.17 -0.64
CA ARG A 148 5.91 -18.00 0.27
C ARG A 148 4.58 -17.88 -0.47
N LEU A 149 4.53 -17.12 -1.56
CA LEU A 149 3.34 -17.05 -2.41
C LEU A 149 2.99 -18.40 -3.06
N ASP A 150 3.99 -19.23 -3.41
CA ASP A 150 3.72 -20.56 -3.95
C ASP A 150 3.09 -21.52 -2.93
N GLU A 151 3.50 -21.39 -1.66
CA GLU A 151 3.02 -22.21 -0.55
C GLU A 151 1.62 -21.81 -0.10
N GLU A 152 1.35 -20.50 0.01
CA GLU A 152 0.11 -19.96 0.54
C GLU A 152 -1.05 -19.98 -0.48
N LEU A 153 -0.74 -19.94 -1.79
CA LEU A 153 -1.76 -19.87 -2.84
C LEU A 153 -2.18 -21.24 -3.38
N SER A 154 -3.48 -21.36 -3.65
CA SER A 154 -4.03 -22.55 -4.34
C SER A 154 -3.46 -22.70 -5.76
N PRO A 155 -3.34 -23.93 -6.29
CA PRO A 155 -2.79 -24.18 -7.63
C PRO A 155 -3.48 -23.40 -8.76
N LEU A 156 -4.78 -23.12 -8.60
CA LEU A 156 -5.56 -22.37 -9.58
C LEU A 156 -5.13 -20.90 -9.66
N VAL A 157 -4.96 -20.25 -8.51
CA VAL A 157 -4.51 -18.86 -8.45
C VAL A 157 -3.07 -18.75 -8.92
N ARG A 158 -2.19 -19.65 -8.46
CA ARG A 158 -0.77 -19.68 -8.86
C ARG A 158 -0.54 -19.75 -10.37
N ALA A 159 -1.37 -20.50 -11.08
CA ALA A 159 -1.24 -20.67 -12.53
C ALA A 159 -1.53 -19.38 -13.32
N ASN A 160 -2.36 -18.50 -12.75
CA ASN A 160 -2.88 -17.30 -13.40
C ASN A 160 -2.30 -16.00 -12.84
N LEU A 161 -1.80 -16.01 -11.60
CA LEU A 161 -1.29 -14.82 -10.93
C LEU A 161 -0.09 -14.22 -11.68
N ARG A 162 -0.17 -12.90 -11.90
CA ARG A 162 0.90 -12.08 -12.47
C ARG A 162 1.46 -11.15 -11.42
N LEU A 163 2.79 -11.03 -11.39
CA LEU A 163 3.54 -10.18 -10.49
C LEU A 163 4.24 -9.03 -11.24
N PRO A 164 4.40 -7.87 -10.60
CA PRO A 164 3.85 -7.54 -9.28
C PRO A 164 2.33 -7.32 -9.33
N ILE A 165 1.63 -7.61 -8.22
CA ILE A 165 0.24 -7.18 -8.01
C ILE A 165 0.25 -5.66 -7.87
N THR A 166 -0.50 -4.99 -8.74
CA THR A 166 -0.55 -3.53 -8.74
C THR A 166 -1.63 -3.02 -7.80
N ILE A 167 -1.23 -2.17 -6.86
CA ILE A 167 -2.11 -1.39 -6.00
C ILE A 167 -2.19 0.02 -6.57
N TYR A 168 -3.38 0.40 -7.03
CA TYR A 168 -3.67 1.70 -7.62
C TYR A 168 -4.01 2.71 -6.52
N PHE A 169 -3.26 3.80 -6.43
CA PHE A 169 -3.60 4.96 -5.63
C PHE A 169 -4.39 5.95 -6.48
N ASP A 170 -5.67 6.13 -6.18
CA ASP A 170 -6.51 7.11 -6.85
C ASP A 170 -6.47 8.42 -6.05
N HIS A 171 -5.90 9.46 -6.66
CA HIS A 171 -5.75 10.78 -6.03
C HIS A 171 -7.05 11.59 -5.93
N GLN A 172 -8.12 11.15 -6.60
CA GLN A 172 -9.42 11.81 -6.67
C GLN A 172 -10.46 11.21 -5.71
N THR A 173 -10.15 10.08 -5.05
CA THR A 173 -11.10 9.40 -4.14
C THR A 173 -10.64 9.42 -2.69
N GLU A 174 -11.59 9.52 -1.76
CA GLU A 174 -11.32 9.48 -0.32
C GLU A 174 -10.84 8.10 0.17
N THR A 175 -11.15 7.02 -0.57
CA THR A 175 -10.86 5.64 -0.18
C THR A 175 -9.41 5.22 -0.46
N GLY A 176 -8.69 5.98 -1.28
CA GLY A 176 -7.23 6.04 -1.30
C GLY A 176 -6.52 4.97 -2.13
N ALA A 177 -6.91 3.69 -2.10
CA ALA A 177 -6.25 2.66 -2.91
C ALA A 177 -7.17 1.49 -3.32
N TYR A 178 -6.85 0.82 -4.43
CA TYR A 178 -7.53 -0.41 -4.85
C TYR A 178 -6.63 -1.39 -5.60
N ILE A 179 -7.02 -2.66 -5.60
CA ILE A 179 -6.48 -3.72 -6.47
C ILE A 179 -7.56 -4.08 -7.51
N ALA A 180 -7.13 -4.33 -8.74
CA ALA A 180 -7.99 -4.72 -9.86
C ALA A 180 -7.56 -6.09 -10.41
N HIS A 181 -8.42 -6.68 -11.24
CA HIS A 181 -8.30 -8.02 -11.83
C HIS A 181 -8.63 -9.15 -10.85
N ASP A 182 -9.46 -10.08 -11.30
CA ASP A 182 -10.00 -11.16 -10.47
C ASP A 182 -8.87 -12.04 -9.92
N GLU A 183 -7.84 -12.33 -10.72
CA GLU A 183 -6.71 -13.17 -10.28
C GLU A 183 -5.88 -12.55 -9.15
N ALA A 184 -5.78 -11.22 -9.10
CA ALA A 184 -5.06 -10.51 -8.06
C ALA A 184 -5.91 -10.37 -6.79
N ILE A 185 -7.22 -10.17 -6.97
CA ILE A 185 -8.19 -10.13 -5.88
C ILE A 185 -8.26 -11.51 -5.19
N ASP A 186 -8.37 -12.59 -5.96
CA ASP A 186 -8.40 -13.96 -5.46
C ASP A 186 -7.10 -14.32 -4.71
N ALA A 187 -5.95 -13.83 -5.18
CA ALA A 187 -4.69 -14.00 -4.46
C ALA A 187 -4.72 -13.30 -3.10
N VAL A 188 -5.12 -12.02 -3.07
CA VAL A 188 -5.17 -11.25 -1.82
C VAL A 188 -6.18 -11.82 -0.83
N ASP A 189 -7.30 -12.35 -1.31
CA ASP A 189 -8.30 -13.07 -0.49
C ASP A 189 -7.69 -14.34 0.14
N GLN A 190 -6.93 -15.13 -0.63
CA GLN A 190 -6.27 -16.35 -0.12
C GLN A 190 -5.13 -16.08 0.85
N LEU A 191 -4.45 -14.94 0.73
CA LEU A 191 -3.41 -14.52 1.68
C LEU A 191 -4.00 -14.05 3.01
N ASP A 192 -5.32 -13.86 3.12
CA ASP A 192 -6.03 -13.41 4.34
C ASP A 192 -5.45 -12.09 4.93
N VAL A 193 -4.92 -11.24 4.05
CA VAL A 193 -4.28 -9.96 4.44
C VAL A 193 -5.27 -8.81 4.59
N THR A 194 -6.56 -9.04 4.30
CA THR A 194 -7.63 -8.03 4.43
C THR A 194 -8.99 -8.68 4.64
N GLU A 195 -9.79 -8.10 5.53
CA GLU A 195 -11.19 -8.50 5.76
C GLU A 195 -12.15 -7.82 4.76
N THR A 196 -11.63 -7.09 3.77
CA THR A 196 -12.46 -6.28 2.86
C THR A 196 -12.95 -7.10 1.69
N SER A 197 -14.25 -7.12 1.44
CA SER A 197 -14.81 -7.76 0.25
C SER A 197 -14.68 -6.89 -1.01
N PRO A 198 -14.43 -7.48 -2.19
CA PRO A 198 -14.42 -6.77 -3.45
C PRO A 198 -15.76 -6.08 -3.77
N ARG A 199 -15.68 -4.91 -4.40
CA ARG A 199 -16.84 -4.12 -4.86
C ARG A 199 -16.57 -3.65 -6.27
N GLU A 200 -17.51 -3.90 -7.18
CA GLU A 200 -17.42 -3.47 -8.58
C GLU A 200 -16.15 -3.98 -9.31
N GLY A 201 -15.73 -5.22 -9.01
CA GLY A 201 -14.52 -5.82 -9.61
C GLY A 201 -13.20 -5.22 -9.09
N LYS A 202 -13.26 -4.48 -7.98
CA LYS A 202 -12.09 -3.91 -7.31
C LYS A 202 -12.08 -4.27 -5.83
N LEU A 203 -10.89 -4.54 -5.30
CA LEU A 203 -10.68 -4.65 -3.87
C LEU A 203 -10.17 -3.32 -3.34
N TRP A 204 -11.03 -2.59 -2.63
CA TRP A 204 -10.68 -1.29 -2.06
C TRP A 204 -9.92 -1.46 -0.75
N LEU A 205 -8.84 -0.70 -0.59
CA LEU A 205 -7.94 -0.77 0.55
C LEU A 205 -7.73 0.62 1.12
N SER A 206 -7.68 0.73 2.44
CA SER A 206 -7.10 1.92 3.08
C SER A 206 -5.60 2.01 2.73
N ARG A 207 -5.06 3.22 2.73
CA ARG A 207 -3.62 3.45 2.51
C ARG A 207 -2.74 2.67 3.50
N SER A 208 -3.19 2.51 4.74
CA SER A 208 -2.47 1.71 5.74
C SER A 208 -2.44 0.22 5.39
N GLN A 209 -3.56 -0.35 4.95
CA GLN A 209 -3.61 -1.76 4.51
C GLN A 209 -2.70 -1.97 3.30
N ALA A 210 -2.78 -1.09 2.30
CA ALA A 210 -1.94 -1.15 1.11
C ALA A 210 -0.42 -1.15 1.45
N ILE A 211 0.00 -0.28 2.39
CA ILE A 211 1.39 -0.22 2.85
C ILE A 211 1.78 -1.47 3.65
N GLN A 212 0.87 -2.00 4.48
CA GLN A 212 1.12 -3.20 5.26
C GLN A 212 1.34 -4.42 4.35
N ILE A 213 0.44 -4.65 3.39
CA ILE A 213 0.53 -5.76 2.43
C ILE A 213 1.86 -5.72 1.66
N ALA A 214 2.22 -4.54 1.13
CA ALA A 214 3.47 -4.39 0.39
C ALA A 214 4.75 -4.57 1.23
N ARG A 215 4.64 -4.43 2.56
CA ARG A 215 5.75 -4.70 3.49
C ARG A 215 5.87 -6.17 3.85
N GLU A 216 4.74 -6.87 3.91
CA GLU A 216 4.67 -8.29 4.26
C GLU A 216 5.11 -9.21 3.12
N TYR A 217 4.85 -8.77 1.88
CA TYR A 217 5.26 -9.43 0.64
C TYR A 217 6.07 -8.45 -0.23
N PRO A 218 7.34 -8.18 0.14
CA PRO A 218 8.18 -7.25 -0.61
C PRO A 218 8.35 -7.72 -2.06
N SER A 219 8.50 -6.77 -2.99
CA SER A 219 8.63 -6.99 -4.46
C SER A 219 7.42 -7.62 -5.18
N ALA A 220 6.55 -8.34 -4.48
CA ALA A 220 5.34 -8.94 -5.05
C ALA A 220 4.21 -7.94 -5.26
N PHE A 221 4.23 -6.83 -4.53
CA PHE A 221 3.28 -5.72 -4.67
C PHE A 221 4.00 -4.45 -5.14
N GLN A 222 3.30 -3.66 -5.95
CA GLN A 222 3.79 -2.38 -6.42
C GLN A 222 2.68 -1.34 -6.41
N PHE A 223 3.04 -0.09 -6.11
CA PHE A 223 2.11 1.03 -6.16
C PHE A 223 2.14 1.69 -7.54
N LEU A 224 0.95 2.00 -8.05
CA LEU A 224 0.77 2.84 -9.24
C LEU A 224 -0.12 4.02 -8.86
N LEU A 225 0.31 5.23 -9.15
CA LEU A 225 -0.53 6.42 -9.03
C LEU A 225 -1.46 6.49 -10.25
N ALA A 226 -2.76 6.47 -10.02
CA ALA A 226 -3.81 6.41 -11.04
C ALA A 226 -4.58 7.73 -11.15
#